data_AF-A0A919MIS7-F1
#
_entry.id   AF-A0A919MIS7-F1
#
_cell.length_a   1.000
_cell.length_b   1.000
_cell.length_c   1.000
_cell.angle_alpha   90.00
_cell.angle_beta   90.00
_cell.angle_gamma   90.00
#
_symmetry.space_group_name_H-M   'P 1'
#
loop_
_entity.id
_entity.type
_entity.pdbx_description
1 polymer ?
#
loop_
_entity_poly.entity_id
_entity_poly.type
_entity_poly.pdbx_seq_one_letter_code
_entity_poly.pdbx_strand_id
1 'polypeptide(L)' 'MGSFGITRSSLLEELGNLVGVRVGLAVLRADIDPIVDEHMPNFQLGRRMSASEFAGLAFMTLRRFGDPWTEFGYKPLVVA' A
#
# COMPACT_ATOMS: atom_id res chain seq x y z
N MET A 1 2.02 1.22 19.33
CA MET A 1 1.54 1.03 17.94
C MET A 1 1.56 -0.47 17.64
N GLY A 2 0.44 -1.03 17.19
CA GLY A 2 0.32 -2.48 16.94
C GLY A 2 0.90 -2.89 15.58
N SER A 3 1.43 -4.11 15.51
CA SER A 3 1.74 -4.79 14.25
C SER A 3 0.74 -5.91 14.01
N PHE A 4 0.40 -6.17 12.75
CA PHE A 4 -0.52 -7.23 12.36
C PHE A 4 0.14 -8.15 11.34
N GLY A 5 -0.25 -9.44 11.34
CA GLY A 5 0.22 -10.39 10.33
C GLY A 5 -0.52 -10.16 9.03
N ILE A 6 0.19 -10.08 7.91
CA ILE A 6 -0.41 -9.93 6.58
C ILE A 6 0.34 -10.78 5.55
N THR A 7 -0.40 -11.40 4.64
CA THR A 7 0.17 -12.13 3.49
C THR A 7 0.32 -11.20 2.29
N ARG A 8 1.14 -11.56 1.31
CA ARG A 8 1.30 -10.75 0.10
C ARG A 8 -0.03 -10.65 -0.66
N SER A 9 -0.74 -11.77 -0.81
CA SER A 9 -2.03 -11.80 -1.50
C SER A 9 -3.08 -10.91 -0.83
N SER A 10 -3.20 -10.96 0.50
CA SER A 10 -4.11 -10.08 1.24
C SER A 10 -3.70 -8.61 1.15
N LEU A 11 -2.39 -8.32 1.17
CA LEU A 11 -1.89 -6.95 1.02
C LEU A 11 -2.24 -6.36 -0.35
N LEU A 12 -2.00 -7.11 -1.43
CA LEU A 12 -2.34 -6.68 -2.79
C LEU A 12 -3.85 -6.46 -2.96
N GLU A 13 -4.66 -7.31 -2.34
CA GLU A 13 -6.11 -7.17 -2.35
C GLU A 13 -6.59 -5.92 -1.61
N GLU A 14 -6.09 -5.68 -0.40
CA GLU A 14 -6.41 -4.47 0.37
C GLU A 14 -5.99 -3.19 -0.35
N LEU A 15 -4.78 -3.17 -0.92
CA LEU A 15 -4.31 -2.02 -1.71
C LEU A 15 -5.15 -1.81 -2.98
N GLY A 16 -5.59 -2.88 -3.64
CA GLY A 16 -6.46 -2.79 -4.81
C GLY A 16 -7.85 -2.28 -4.49
N ASN A 17 -8.44 -2.77 -3.39
CA ASN A 17 -9.70 -2.28 -2.87
C ASN A 17 -9.61 -0.79 -2.51
N LEU A 18 -8.50 -0.40 -1.87
CA LEU A 18 -8.26 1.00 -1.51
C LEU A 18 -8.24 1.90 -2.76
N VAL A 19 -7.48 1.53 -3.80
CA VAL A 19 -7.45 2.29 -5.06
C VAL A 19 -8.82 2.29 -5.73
N GLY A 20 -9.55 1.17 -5.73
CA GLY A 20 -10.91 1.10 -6.27
C GLY A 20 -11.87 2.07 -5.59
N VAL A 21 -11.84 2.15 -4.26
CA VAL A 21 -12.67 3.07 -3.48
C VAL A 21 -12.28 4.53 -3.70
N ARG A 22 -10.97 4.80 -3.83
CA ARG A 22 -10.42 6.16 -3.79
C ARG A 22 -10.34 6.82 -5.16
N VAL A 23 -9.95 6.05 -6.17
CA VAL A 23 -9.71 6.52 -7.54
C VAL A 23 -10.85 6.11 -8.47
N GLY A 24 -11.68 5.14 -8.09
CA GLY A 24 -12.74 4.61 -8.94
C GLY A 24 -12.23 3.69 -10.05
N LEU A 25 -11.02 3.13 -9.90
CA LEU A 25 -10.38 2.26 -10.88
C LEU A 25 -10.35 0.82 -10.40
N ALA A 26 -10.76 -0.12 -11.25
CA ALA A 26 -10.46 -1.52 -11.05
C ALA A 26 -8.98 -1.77 -11.39
N VAL A 27 -8.21 -2.20 -10.40
CA VAL A 27 -6.77 -2.47 -10.55
C VAL A 27 -6.50 -3.95 -10.41
N LEU A 28 -5.64 -4.49 -11.26
CA LEU A 28 -5.22 -5.88 -11.14
C LEU A 28 -4.12 -5.98 -10.08
N ARG A 29 -4.04 -7.13 -9.42
CA ARG A 29 -2.94 -7.42 -8.47
C ARG A 29 -1.56 -7.23 -9.11
N ALA A 30 -1.44 -7.55 -10.41
CA ALA A 30 -0.20 -7.40 -11.18
C ALA A 30 0.25 -5.94 -11.34
N ASP A 31 -0.66 -4.96 -11.23
CA ASP A 31 -0.32 -3.54 -11.32
C ASP A 31 0.18 -2.99 -9.97
N ILE A 32 -0.21 -3.63 -8.87
CA ILE A 32 0.13 -3.25 -7.49
C ILE A 32 1.43 -3.94 -7.04
N ASP A 33 1.64 -5.17 -7.50
CA ASP A 33 2.80 -6.00 -7.13
C ASP A 33 4.15 -5.26 -7.26
N PRO A 34 4.42 -4.51 -8.36
CA PRO A 34 5.66 -3.76 -8.50
C PRO A 34 5.86 -2.67 -7.45
N ILE A 35 4.77 -2.07 -6.94
CA ILE A 35 4.82 -1.03 -5.90
C ILE A 35 5.24 -1.64 -4.57
N VAL A 36 4.74 -2.85 -4.28
CA VAL A 36 5.15 -3.62 -3.10
C VAL A 36 6.63 -4.01 -3.21
N ASP A 37 7.11 -4.41 -4.38
CA ASP A 37 8.51 -4.75 -4.58
C ASP A 37 9.45 -3.54 -4.48
N GLU A 38 9.03 -2.39 -5.00
CA GLU A 38 9.81 -1.15 -4.93
C GLU A 38 10.01 -0.68 -3.48
N HIS A 39 8.96 -0.75 -2.66
CA HIS A 39 9.00 -0.21 -1.29
C HIS A 39 9.21 -1.27 -0.20
N MET A 40 9.04 -2.54 -0.53
CA MET A 40 9.22 -3.68 0.37
C MET A 40 9.84 -4.89 -0.37
N PRO A 41 11.07 -4.77 -0.91
CA PRO A 41 11.68 -5.79 -1.77
C PRO A 41 11.87 -7.16 -1.12
N ASN A 42 11.86 -7.22 0.22
CA ASN A 42 11.97 -8.45 0.99
C ASN A 42 10.66 -8.82 1.70
N PHE A 43 9.50 -8.43 1.14
CA PHE A 43 8.21 -8.76 1.73
C PHE A 43 7.94 -10.27 1.65
N GLN A 44 8.11 -10.95 2.77
CA GLN A 44 7.83 -12.37 2.90
C GLN A 44 6.33 -12.62 3.10
N LEU A 45 5.84 -13.74 2.55
CA LEU A 45 4.51 -14.25 2.86
C LEU A 45 4.38 -14.47 4.37
N GLY A 46 3.49 -13.69 5.02
CA GLY A 46 3.22 -13.81 6.45
C GLY A 46 4.08 -12.93 7.36
N ARG A 47 4.67 -11.85 6.83
CA ARG A 47 5.38 -10.85 7.65
C ARG A 47 4.41 -10.07 8.56
N ARG A 48 4.91 -9.64 9.72
CA ARG A 48 4.24 -8.61 10.53
C ARG A 48 4.52 -7.22 9.95
N MET A 49 3.46 -6.45 9.75
CA MET A 49 3.51 -5.08 9.27
C MET A 49 2.97 -4.15 10.36
N SER A 50 3.65 -3.03 10.58
CA SER A 50 3.16 -1.95 11.43
C SER A 50 2.12 -1.10 10.70
N ALA A 51 1.24 -0.44 11.45
CA ALA A 51 0.27 0.50 10.87
C ALA A 51 0.93 1.62 10.05
N SER A 52 2.12 2.08 10.44
CA SER A 52 2.85 3.13 9.72
C SER A 52 3.41 2.63 8.37
N GLU A 53 3.96 1.42 8.32
CA GLU A 53 4.41 0.80 7.06
C GLU A 53 3.24 0.63 6.09
N PHE A 54 2.09 0.14 6.59
CA PHE A 54 0.90 0.02 5.76
C PHE A 54 0.42 1.37 5.22
N ALA A 55 0.34 2.39 6.08
CA ALA A 55 -0.08 3.72 5.67
C ALA A 55 0.87 4.34 4.63
N GLY A 56 2.18 4.14 4.77
CA GLY A 56 3.18 4.56 3.78
C GLY A 56 2.97 3.87 2.44
N LEU A 57 2.80 2.55 2.44
CA LEU A 57 2.59 1.78 1.21
C LEU A 57 1.24 2.12 0.53
N ALA A 58 0.18 2.29 1.31
CA ALA A 58 -1.12 2.73 0.84
C ALA A 58 -1.04 4.11 0.17
N PHE A 59 -0.32 5.05 0.79
CA PHE A 59 -0.09 6.38 0.21
C PHE A 59 0.68 6.30 -1.12
N MET A 60 1.79 5.56 -1.17
CA MET A 60 2.56 5.40 -2.41
C MET A 60 1.75 4.75 -3.52
N THR A 61 0.93 3.76 -3.17
CA THR A 61 0.00 3.11 -4.10
C THR A 61 -1.01 4.11 -4.65
N LEU A 62 -1.75 4.81 -3.78
CA LEU A 62 -2.74 5.81 -4.18
C LEU A 62 -2.14 6.92 -5.05
N ARG A 63 -0.94 7.39 -4.69
CA ARG A 63 -0.23 8.41 -5.45
C ARG A 63 0.14 7.92 -6.85
N ARG A 64 0.56 6.67 -6.99
CA ARG A 64 0.89 6.05 -8.28
C ARG A 64 -0.32 6.00 -9.21
N PHE A 65 -1.51 5.77 -8.66
CA PHE A 65 -2.77 5.74 -9.40
C PHE A 65 -3.47 7.09 -9.52
N GLY A 66 -2.84 8.19 -9.08
CA GLY A 66 -3.38 9.54 -9.26
C GLY A 66 -4.51 9.92 -8.31
N ASP A 67 -4.55 9.34 -7.10
CA ASP A 67 -5.49 9.78 -6.05
C ASP A 67 -5.24 11.25 -5.69
N PRO A 68 -6.21 12.18 -5.91
CA PRO A 68 -5.98 13.61 -5.73
C PRO A 68 -5.56 14.00 -4.31
N TRP A 69 -6.07 13.28 -3.30
CA TRP A 69 -5.75 13.53 -1.89
C TRP A 69 -4.27 13.35 -1.55
N THR A 70 -3.54 12.53 -2.31
CA THR A 70 -2.10 12.36 -2.08
C THR A 70 -1.28 13.61 -2.41
N GLU A 71 -1.84 14.54 -3.18
CA GLU A 71 -1.23 15.83 -3.51
C GLU A 71 -1.42 16.88 -2.40
N PHE A 72 -2.41 16.69 -1.51
CA PHE A 72 -2.75 17.65 -0.45
C PHE A 72 -1.98 17.42 0.87
N GLY A 73 -0.87 16.67 0.84
CA GLY A 73 0.16 16.76 1.88
C GLY A 73 0.13 15.72 3.00
N TYR A 74 -0.51 14.55 2.81
CA TYR A 74 -0.21 13.43 3.70
C TYR A 74 1.25 13.01 3.50
N LYS A 75 2.12 13.38 4.44
CA LYS A 75 3.48 12.84 4.53
C LYS A 75 3.40 11.60 5.42
N PRO A 76 3.51 10.37 4.88
CA PRO A 76 3.60 9.21 5.75
C PRO A 76 4.75 9.43 6.73
N LEU A 77 4.51 9.15 8.01
CA LEU A 77 5.55 9.16 9.03
C LEU A 77 6.68 8.26 8.52
N VAL A 78 7.79 8.87 8.11
CA VAL A 78 8.93 8.18 7.52
C VAL A 78 9.37 7.12 8.51
N VAL A 79 9.21 5.85 8.13
CA VAL A 79 9.71 4.71 8.88
C VAL A 79 11.20 4.62 8.56
N ALA A 80 12.04 5.05 9.50
CA ALA A 80 13.47 4.80 9.50
C ALA A 80 13.79 3.38 9.97
#